data_AF-A0A8X8C9N1-F1
#
_entry.id   AF-A0A8X8C9N1-F1
#
_cell.length_a   1.000
_cell.length_b   1.000
_cell.length_c   1.000
_cell.angle_alpha   90.00
_cell.angle_beta   90.00
_cell.angle_gamma   90.00
#
_symmetry.space_group_name_H-M   'P 1'
#
loop_
_entity.id
_entity.type
_entity.pdbx_description
1 polymer ?
#
loop_
_entity_poly.entity_id
_entity_poly.type
_entity_poly.pdbx_seq_one_letter_code
_entity_poly.pdbx_strand_id
1 'polypeptide(L)'
;MWRSGLRQRVKELLMILPSCSFLPPSPSPSQHFAFTKKPLLGLADASLCSPGTMSTATNLDGIFKQKQVLRSKVRKSLKSMDPSLRSQEDDAIQSLVLEAPWFKSSQRLCAYITCSALREVDTSKLLSQILQNPTKDGSSQNAKKLYVPRVEDKNSHMRMLNISSMDDLIANSMDILEPAPVDQHGNAREDVMQANDPVDLFLLPGLAFDKSGRRLGRGGGYYDTFLRKYQELAKERDWRQPLLVALSYSLQIIDDGAIPVTLNDVPVDVLVSPAGVIPISQAALNRFDIGL
;
A
#
# COMPACT_ATOMS: atom_id res chain seq x y z
N MET A 1 -47.47 -3.37 20.74
CA MET A 1 -47.45 -1.96 21.18
C MET A 1 -46.07 -1.40 20.89
N TRP A 2 -45.97 -0.19 20.34
CA TRP A 2 -44.74 0.57 20.07
C TRP A 2 -43.98 0.26 18.77
N ARG A 3 -44.67 0.59 17.66
CA ARG A 3 -44.05 1.27 16.51
C ARG A 3 -44.03 2.77 16.81
N SER A 4 -42.88 3.43 16.72
CA SER A 4 -42.68 4.86 16.36
C SER A 4 -41.48 5.43 17.12
N GLY A 5 -40.37 5.68 16.42
CA GLY A 5 -39.27 6.42 17.05
C GLY A 5 -37.91 6.21 16.44
N LEU A 6 -37.76 6.30 15.11
CA LEU A 6 -36.46 6.64 14.51
C LEU A 6 -36.57 7.08 13.03
N ARG A 7 -37.66 7.78 12.69
CA ARG A 7 -37.81 8.47 11.40
C ARG A 7 -38.32 9.89 11.64
N GLN A 8 -37.59 10.69 12.40
CA GLN A 8 -37.85 12.13 12.50
C GLN A 8 -36.65 12.85 13.16
N ARG A 9 -35.48 12.93 12.49
CA ARG A 9 -34.40 13.84 12.95
C ARG A 9 -33.23 14.13 11.96
N VAL A 10 -33.47 14.18 10.65
CA VAL A 10 -32.46 14.70 9.68
C VAL A 10 -33.11 15.55 8.58
N LYS A 11 -34.10 16.38 8.92
CA LYS A 11 -34.70 17.35 8.01
C LYS A 11 -34.92 18.67 8.73
N GLU A 12 -33.81 19.35 9.04
CA GLU A 12 -33.76 20.79 9.37
C GLU A 12 -32.31 21.17 9.68
N LEU A 13 -31.54 21.51 8.63
CA LEU A 13 -30.50 22.56 8.64
C LEU A 13 -29.77 22.57 7.28
N LEU A 14 -30.38 23.14 6.24
CA LEU A 14 -29.64 23.73 5.13
C LEU A 14 -30.56 24.62 4.27
N MET A 15 -30.81 25.84 4.74
CA MET A 15 -31.14 26.98 3.87
C MET A 15 -30.49 28.21 4.47
N ILE A 16 -30.12 29.15 3.60
CA ILE A 16 -29.37 30.40 3.82
C ILE A 16 -27.86 30.25 3.53
N LEU A 17 -27.52 30.35 2.24
CA LEU A 17 -26.29 31.01 1.79
C LEU A 17 -26.67 32.03 0.70
N PRO A 18 -26.21 33.29 0.79
CA PRO A 18 -26.47 34.30 -0.24
C PRO A 18 -25.51 34.16 -1.42
N SER A 19 -26.08 34.39 -2.60
CA SER A 19 -25.44 34.43 -3.91
C SER A 19 -24.42 35.56 -3.99
N CYS A 20 -23.16 35.23 -4.30
CA CYS A 20 -22.14 36.22 -4.65
C CYS A 20 -21.78 36.05 -6.14
N SER A 21 -22.23 37.00 -6.94
CA SER A 21 -21.95 37.16 -8.36
C SER A 21 -20.57 37.80 -8.55
N PHE A 22 -19.66 37.09 -9.22
CA PHE A 22 -18.43 37.68 -9.76
C PHE A 22 -18.40 37.48 -11.28
N LEU A 23 -18.43 38.62 -11.98
CA LEU A 23 -18.21 38.76 -13.43
C LEU A 23 -16.71 38.58 -13.76
N PRO A 24 -16.36 38.03 -14.94
CA PRO A 24 -14.99 37.97 -15.41
C PRO A 24 -14.61 39.24 -16.21
N PRO A 25 -13.33 39.67 -16.22
CA PRO A 25 -12.85 40.59 -17.24
C PRO A 25 -12.27 39.85 -18.46
N SER A 26 -12.56 40.42 -19.62
CA SER A 26 -12.16 40.06 -20.99
C SER A 26 -10.70 40.46 -21.34
N PRO A 27 -10.15 40.04 -22.50
CA PRO A 27 -8.71 39.98 -22.77
C PRO A 27 -8.14 41.08 -23.69
N SER A 28 -6.80 41.09 -23.82
CA SER A 28 -5.92 41.50 -24.97
C SER A 28 -4.77 42.49 -24.58
N PRO A 29 -3.73 42.73 -25.42
CA PRO A 29 -3.31 42.08 -26.67
C PRO A 29 -1.82 41.62 -26.74
N SER A 30 -1.55 40.87 -27.80
CA SER A 30 -0.29 40.33 -28.34
C SER A 30 0.80 41.37 -28.64
N GLN A 31 2.07 40.96 -28.61
CA GLN A 31 3.11 41.48 -29.52
C GLN A 31 4.08 40.39 -29.99
N HIS A 32 4.13 40.24 -31.32
CA HIS A 32 5.17 39.61 -32.11
C HIS A 32 6.46 40.44 -32.05
N PHE A 33 7.63 39.79 -32.07
CA PHE A 33 8.75 40.25 -32.89
C PHE A 33 9.63 39.06 -33.30
N ALA A 34 10.07 39.10 -34.54
CA ALA A 34 10.75 38.02 -35.24
C ALA A 34 12.16 38.45 -35.67
N PHE A 35 13.02 37.44 -35.86
CA PHE A 35 14.25 37.40 -36.67
C PHE A 35 15.45 38.30 -36.30
N THR A 36 16.64 37.68 -36.14
CA THR A 36 17.66 37.59 -37.22
C THR A 36 18.77 36.57 -36.89
N LYS A 37 19.25 35.88 -37.94
CA LYS A 37 20.49 35.04 -38.04
C LYS A 37 21.74 35.97 -37.95
N LYS A 38 23.01 35.61 -37.68
CA LYS A 38 23.90 34.46 -38.04
C LYS A 38 25.30 34.68 -37.33
N PRO A 39 26.42 33.96 -37.64
CA PRO A 39 27.26 33.24 -36.65
C PRO A 39 28.70 33.80 -36.44
N LEU A 40 29.45 33.28 -35.46
CA LEU A 40 30.90 32.96 -35.64
C LEU A 40 31.48 32.10 -34.49
N LEU A 41 32.57 31.40 -34.83
CA LEU A 41 33.34 30.39 -34.10
C LEU A 41 33.90 30.78 -32.72
N GLY A 42 34.13 29.77 -31.88
CA GLY A 42 35.16 29.82 -30.82
C GLY A 42 35.10 28.64 -29.85
N LEU A 43 36.04 27.69 -29.97
CA LEU A 43 36.29 26.59 -29.03
C LEU A 43 36.66 27.11 -27.62
N ALA A 44 36.04 26.54 -26.59
CA ALA A 44 36.67 26.39 -25.27
C ALA A 44 35.91 25.32 -24.46
N ASP A 45 36.63 24.25 -24.10
CA ASP A 45 36.22 23.28 -23.08
C ASP A 45 35.97 24.00 -21.75
N ALA A 46 34.75 23.87 -21.23
CA ALA A 46 34.45 24.11 -19.83
C ALA A 46 33.31 23.18 -19.41
N SER A 47 33.65 22.27 -18.48
CA SER A 47 32.74 21.39 -17.77
C SER A 47 31.53 22.16 -17.21
N LEU A 48 30.39 22.02 -17.89
CA LEU A 48 29.10 22.51 -17.42
C LEU A 48 28.51 21.51 -16.42
N CYS A 49 28.86 21.67 -15.14
CA CYS A 49 27.99 21.19 -14.07
C CYS A 49 26.68 21.97 -14.17
N SER A 50 25.62 21.29 -14.62
CA SER A 50 24.28 21.87 -14.74
C SER A 50 23.74 22.27 -13.36
N PRO A 51 23.13 23.46 -13.18
CA PRO A 51 22.61 23.93 -11.88
C PRO A 51 21.41 23.12 -11.34
N GLY A 52 20.83 22.22 -12.13
CA GLY A 52 19.62 21.47 -11.80
C GLY A 52 19.82 20.32 -10.81
N THR A 53 21.01 19.74 -10.72
CA THR A 53 21.23 18.47 -9.98
C THR A 53 21.35 18.68 -8.47
N MET A 54 21.82 19.85 -8.02
CA MET A 54 21.99 20.17 -6.60
C MET A 54 20.65 20.46 -5.88
N SER A 55 19.70 21.12 -6.54
CA SER A 55 18.40 21.46 -5.94
C SER A 55 17.54 20.22 -5.68
N THR A 56 17.53 19.26 -6.62
CA THR A 56 16.78 17.99 -6.49
C THR A 56 17.41 17.06 -5.45
N ALA A 57 18.74 16.98 -5.39
CA ALA A 57 19.45 16.17 -4.40
C ALA A 57 19.21 16.68 -2.96
N THR A 58 19.30 18.00 -2.76
CA THR A 58 19.04 18.62 -1.44
C THR A 58 17.60 18.40 -0.97
N ASN A 59 16.64 18.36 -1.90
CA ASN A 59 15.23 18.06 -1.60
C ASN A 59 15.02 16.59 -1.19
N LEU A 60 15.63 15.64 -1.91
CA LEU A 60 15.54 14.21 -1.58
C LEU A 60 16.14 13.88 -0.20
N ASP A 61 17.30 14.46 0.12
CA ASP A 61 17.92 14.29 1.44
C ASP A 61 17.03 14.83 2.56
N GLY A 62 16.36 15.96 2.32
CA GLY A 62 15.36 16.52 3.22
C GLY A 62 14.20 15.55 3.47
N ILE A 63 13.65 14.96 2.40
CA ILE A 63 12.59 13.95 2.49
C ILE A 63 13.04 12.73 3.29
N PHE A 64 14.24 12.21 3.04
CA PHE A 64 14.74 11.03 3.76
C PHE A 64 14.95 11.31 5.26
N LYS A 65 15.45 12.50 5.63
CA LYS A 65 15.58 12.93 7.02
C LYS A 65 14.21 13.04 7.70
N GLN A 66 13.23 13.65 7.05
CA GLN A 66 11.85 13.75 7.58
C GLN A 66 11.24 12.36 7.79
N LYS A 67 11.40 11.43 6.82
CA LYS A 67 10.97 10.04 6.98
C LYS A 67 11.65 9.37 8.18
N GLN A 68 12.95 9.57 8.38
CA GLN A 68 13.68 8.97 9.51
C GLN A 68 13.15 9.46 10.88
N VAL A 69 12.87 10.75 11.00
CA VAL A 69 12.25 11.34 12.20
C VAL A 69 10.87 10.73 12.45
N LEU A 70 10.04 10.67 11.42
CA LEU A 70 8.69 10.11 11.51
C LEU A 70 8.71 8.62 11.89
N ARG A 71 9.59 7.81 11.28
CA ARG A 71 9.77 6.40 11.66
C ARG A 71 10.13 6.25 13.13
N SER A 72 11.00 7.11 13.64
CA SER A 72 11.42 7.08 15.04
C SER A 72 10.27 7.42 15.99
N LYS A 73 9.45 8.42 15.63
CA LYS A 73 8.24 8.79 16.40
C LYS A 73 7.25 7.62 16.46
N VAL A 74 6.90 7.04 15.31
CA VAL A 74 5.86 6.01 15.26
C VAL A 74 6.31 4.69 15.88
N ARG A 75 7.59 4.31 15.74
CA ARG A 75 8.14 3.16 16.46
C ARG A 75 8.02 3.31 17.98
N LYS A 76 8.23 4.51 18.52
CA LYS A 76 8.03 4.78 19.95
C LYS A 76 6.57 4.59 20.34
N SER A 77 5.63 5.14 19.56
CA SER A 77 4.19 4.98 19.79
C SER A 77 3.73 3.52 19.72
N LEU A 78 4.20 2.75 18.74
CA LEU A 78 3.93 1.31 18.66
C LEU A 78 4.51 0.55 19.85
N LYS A 79 5.69 0.95 20.32
CA LYS A 79 6.33 0.35 21.49
C LYS A 79 5.52 0.59 22.77
N SER A 80 4.92 1.77 22.91
CA SER A 80 4.10 2.15 24.07
C SER A 80 2.63 1.77 23.96
N MET A 81 2.19 1.19 22.84
CA MET A 81 0.81 0.75 22.67
C MET A 81 0.49 -0.36 23.68
N ASP A 82 -0.63 -0.20 24.39
CA ASP A 82 -1.12 -1.19 25.35
C ASP A 82 -1.32 -2.56 24.67
N PRO A 83 -0.81 -3.67 25.25
CA PRO A 83 -0.94 -5.00 24.66
C PRO A 83 -2.39 -5.47 24.47
N SER A 84 -3.29 -5.11 25.39
CA SER A 84 -4.70 -5.51 25.28
C SER A 84 -5.40 -4.74 24.16
N LEU A 85 -5.15 -3.44 24.05
CA LEU A 85 -5.63 -2.63 22.92
C LEU A 85 -5.08 -3.15 21.60
N ARG A 86 -3.78 -3.48 21.53
CA ARG A 86 -3.17 -4.08 20.34
C ARG A 86 -3.90 -5.33 19.89
N SER A 87 -4.13 -6.27 20.81
CA SER A 87 -4.87 -7.51 20.51
C SER A 87 -6.30 -7.24 20.04
N GLN A 88 -6.99 -6.27 20.65
CA GLN A 88 -8.34 -5.87 20.22
C GLN A 88 -8.34 -5.28 18.81
N GLU A 89 -7.37 -4.41 18.50
CA GLU A 89 -7.24 -3.84 17.17
C GLU A 89 -6.85 -4.89 16.13
N ASP A 90 -5.96 -5.84 16.47
CA ASP A 90 -5.62 -6.99 15.63
C ASP A 90 -6.87 -7.80 15.25
N ASP A 91 -7.72 -8.11 16.23
CA ASP A 91 -8.95 -8.87 16.02
C ASP A 91 -9.97 -8.11 15.16
N ALA A 92 -10.14 -6.81 15.42
CA ALA A 92 -11.05 -5.97 14.64
C ALA A 92 -10.61 -5.86 13.18
N ILE A 93 -9.31 -5.61 12.94
CA ILE A 93 -8.76 -5.48 11.58
C ILE A 93 -8.90 -6.81 10.82
N GLN A 94 -8.50 -7.93 11.42
CA GLN A 94 -8.60 -9.22 10.74
C GLN A 94 -10.06 -9.59 10.44
N SER A 95 -11.00 -9.31 11.35
CA SER A 95 -12.43 -9.56 11.12
C SER A 95 -12.98 -8.75 9.95
N LEU A 96 -12.60 -7.47 9.85
CA LEU A 96 -13.00 -6.61 8.72
C LEU A 96 -12.49 -7.13 7.38
N VAL A 97 -11.25 -7.62 7.32
CA VAL A 97 -10.67 -8.20 6.10
C VAL A 97 -11.36 -9.52 5.74
N LEU A 98 -11.56 -10.41 6.72
CA LEU A 98 -12.21 -11.71 6.49
C LEU A 98 -13.63 -11.55 5.93
N GLU A 99 -14.37 -10.55 6.40
CA GLU A 99 -15.74 -10.30 5.94
C GLU A 99 -15.82 -9.57 4.59
N ALA A 100 -14.74 -8.96 4.14
CA ALA A 100 -14.75 -8.12 2.96
C ALA A 100 -14.99 -8.92 1.65
N PRO A 101 -15.89 -8.47 0.77
CA PRO A 101 -16.13 -9.13 -0.51
C PRO A 101 -14.87 -9.27 -1.37
N TRP A 102 -14.02 -8.24 -1.42
CA TRP A 102 -12.77 -8.24 -2.18
C TRP A 102 -11.74 -9.26 -1.66
N PHE A 103 -11.77 -9.60 -0.37
CA PHE A 103 -10.94 -10.67 0.19
C PHE A 103 -11.52 -12.05 -0.15
N LYS A 104 -12.83 -12.22 0.05
CA LYS A 104 -13.57 -13.45 -0.25
C LYS A 104 -13.44 -13.84 -1.72
N SER A 105 -13.47 -12.87 -2.65
CA SER A 105 -13.34 -13.13 -4.10
C SER A 105 -11.90 -13.35 -4.59
N SER A 106 -10.87 -12.95 -3.83
CA SER A 106 -9.47 -13.06 -4.25
C SER A 106 -8.99 -14.51 -4.30
N GLN A 107 -8.27 -14.92 -5.34
CA GLN A 107 -7.72 -16.27 -5.49
C GLN A 107 -6.21 -16.30 -5.24
N ARG A 108 -5.47 -15.25 -5.59
CA ARG A 108 -4.01 -15.19 -5.44
C ARG A 108 -3.67 -13.98 -4.58
N LEU A 109 -3.12 -14.23 -3.40
CA LEU A 109 -2.90 -13.19 -2.38
C LEU A 109 -1.44 -13.16 -1.96
N CYS A 110 -0.89 -11.96 -1.84
CA CYS A 110 0.38 -11.73 -1.17
C CYS A 110 0.12 -11.14 0.22
N ALA A 111 0.79 -11.65 1.25
CA ALA A 111 0.69 -11.11 2.59
C ALA A 111 2.03 -11.16 3.32
N TYR A 112 2.27 -10.18 4.19
CA TYR A 112 3.41 -10.22 5.09
C TYR A 112 3.19 -11.24 6.21
N ILE A 113 4.28 -11.82 6.71
CA ILE A 113 4.24 -12.60 7.95
C ILE A 113 4.48 -11.66 9.12
N THR A 114 3.55 -11.62 10.07
CA THR A 114 3.69 -10.77 11.26
C THR A 114 4.91 -11.22 12.09
N CYS A 115 5.77 -10.27 12.42
CA CYS A 115 6.84 -10.47 13.39
C CYS A 115 6.56 -9.63 14.65
N SER A 116 6.51 -10.28 15.81
CA SER A 116 6.20 -9.63 17.09
C SER A 116 7.17 -8.49 17.43
N ALA A 117 8.46 -8.66 17.12
CA ALA A 117 9.48 -7.63 17.30
C ALA A 117 9.23 -6.38 16.46
N LEU A 118 8.59 -6.55 15.30
CA LEU A 118 8.24 -5.47 14.38
C LEU A 118 6.97 -4.72 14.80
N ARG A 119 6.13 -5.32 15.65
CA ARG A 119 4.89 -4.70 16.17
C ARG A 119 3.91 -4.31 15.07
N GLU A 120 3.85 -5.13 14.02
CA GLU A 120 2.87 -5.03 12.93
C GLU A 120 1.53 -5.62 13.35
N VAL A 121 0.47 -5.28 12.61
CA VAL A 121 -0.84 -5.92 12.78
C VAL A 121 -0.69 -7.43 12.59
N ASP A 122 -1.33 -8.20 13.46
CA ASP A 122 -1.36 -9.66 13.32
C ASP A 122 -2.14 -10.08 12.07
N THR A 123 -1.62 -11.08 11.38
CA THR A 123 -2.21 -11.62 10.13
C THR A 123 -2.57 -13.09 10.25
N SER A 124 -2.34 -13.71 11.41
CA SER A 124 -2.41 -15.16 11.59
C SER A 124 -3.76 -15.77 11.18
N LYS A 125 -4.89 -15.12 11.48
CA LYS A 125 -6.23 -15.58 11.09
C LYS A 125 -6.45 -15.45 9.59
N LEU A 126 -5.94 -14.38 8.98
CA LEU A 126 -6.01 -14.17 7.53
C LEU A 126 -5.23 -15.25 6.78
N LEU A 127 -3.98 -15.49 7.18
CA LEU A 127 -3.14 -16.51 6.54
C LEU A 127 -3.76 -17.90 6.68
N SER A 128 -4.25 -18.22 7.88
CA SER A 128 -4.96 -19.48 8.15
C SER A 128 -6.19 -19.64 7.25
N GLN A 129 -6.98 -18.57 7.05
CA GLN A 129 -8.14 -18.61 6.16
C GLN A 129 -7.77 -18.81 4.69
N ILE A 130 -6.65 -18.23 4.23
CA ILE A 130 -6.19 -18.38 2.84
C ILE A 130 -5.69 -19.81 2.59
N LEU A 131 -4.99 -20.39 3.57
CA LEU A 131 -4.41 -21.74 3.48
C LEU A 131 -5.41 -22.87 3.75
N GLN A 132 -6.64 -22.56 4.16
CA GLN A 132 -7.69 -23.58 4.31
C GLN A 132 -8.01 -24.21 2.95
N ASN A 133 -7.92 -25.54 2.87
CA ASN A 133 -8.36 -26.29 1.70
C ASN A 133 -9.90 -26.20 1.55
N PRO A 134 -10.43 -26.07 0.33
CA PRO A 134 -11.88 -26.15 0.10
C PRO A 134 -12.41 -27.46 0.70
N THR A 135 -13.41 -27.37 1.59
CA THR A 135 -14.06 -28.55 2.14
C THR A 135 -14.77 -29.31 1.02
N LYS A 136 -14.90 -30.63 1.19
CA LYS A 136 -15.52 -31.58 0.26
C LYS A 136 -17.03 -31.36 0.04
N ASP A 137 -17.57 -30.19 0.32
CA ASP A 137 -19.00 -29.89 0.26
C ASP A 137 -19.47 -29.44 -1.13
N GLY A 138 -18.78 -29.89 -2.18
CA GLY A 138 -19.21 -29.73 -3.59
C GLY A 138 -19.17 -28.31 -4.15
N SER A 139 -18.76 -27.31 -3.36
CA SER A 139 -18.56 -25.94 -3.83
C SER A 139 -17.23 -25.88 -4.59
N SER A 140 -17.29 -25.87 -5.94
CA SER A 140 -16.12 -25.72 -6.85
C SER A 140 -15.47 -24.34 -6.75
N GLN A 141 -14.99 -23.96 -5.57
CA GLN A 141 -14.09 -22.82 -5.43
C GLN A 141 -12.65 -23.34 -5.45
N ASN A 142 -11.85 -22.81 -6.37
CA ASN A 142 -10.42 -23.10 -6.41
C ASN A 142 -9.78 -22.72 -5.06
N ALA A 143 -8.80 -23.49 -4.63
CA ALA A 143 -8.03 -23.17 -3.44
C ALA A 143 -7.29 -21.84 -3.67
N LYS A 144 -7.36 -20.93 -2.69
CA LYS A 144 -6.60 -19.68 -2.73
C LYS A 144 -5.11 -20.00 -2.63
N LYS A 145 -4.27 -19.20 -3.31
CA LYS A 145 -2.82 -19.23 -3.18
C LYS A 145 -2.33 -18.10 -2.29
N LEU A 146 -1.50 -18.44 -1.31
CA LEU A 146 -0.81 -17.48 -0.46
C LEU A 146 0.66 -17.37 -0.90
N TYR A 147 1.12 -16.14 -1.10
CA TYR A 147 2.52 -15.80 -1.30
C TYR A 147 3.02 -14.90 -0.17
N VAL A 148 4.22 -15.18 0.31
CA VAL A 148 4.81 -14.50 1.47
C VAL A 148 6.25 -14.04 1.16
N PRO A 149 6.72 -12.95 1.80
CA PRO A 149 7.99 -12.35 1.43
C PRO A 149 9.19 -13.20 1.89
N ARG A 150 10.18 -13.31 1.00
CA ARG A 150 11.54 -13.75 1.32
C ARG A 150 12.52 -12.65 0.95
N VAL A 151 13.32 -12.18 1.90
CA VAL A 151 14.32 -11.14 1.65
C VAL A 151 15.60 -11.80 1.17
N GLU A 152 16.07 -11.41 -0.01
CA GLU A 152 17.26 -12.00 -0.63
C GLU A 152 18.54 -11.26 -0.23
N ASP A 153 18.49 -9.93 -0.15
CA ASP A 153 19.66 -9.13 0.20
C ASP A 153 19.31 -7.75 0.78
N LYS A 154 20.35 -6.96 1.11
CA LYS A 154 20.23 -5.60 1.65
C LYS A 154 19.94 -4.53 0.60
N ASN A 155 19.94 -4.87 -0.69
CA ASN A 155 19.69 -3.98 -1.83
C ASN A 155 18.20 -3.93 -2.19
N SER A 156 17.32 -4.20 -1.22
CA SER A 156 15.87 -4.23 -1.39
C SER A 156 15.38 -5.36 -2.32
N HIS A 157 16.16 -6.42 -2.55
CA HIS A 157 15.68 -7.58 -3.29
C HIS A 157 14.84 -8.48 -2.37
N MET A 158 13.60 -8.70 -2.79
CA MET A 158 12.61 -9.54 -2.13
C MET A 158 11.86 -10.35 -3.17
N ARG A 159 11.58 -11.60 -2.85
CA ARG A 159 10.69 -12.47 -3.63
C ARG A 159 9.40 -12.69 -2.85
N MET A 160 8.33 -13.03 -3.56
CA MET A 160 7.06 -13.46 -2.97
C MET A 160 6.83 -14.90 -3.36
N LEU A 161 7.03 -15.83 -2.43
CA LEU A 161 7.01 -17.27 -2.71
C LEU A 161 5.76 -17.93 -2.17
N ASN A 162 5.23 -18.89 -2.92
CA ASN A 162 4.06 -19.64 -2.51
C ASN A 162 4.34 -20.55 -1.31
N ILE A 163 3.41 -20.55 -0.36
CA ILE A 163 3.34 -21.52 0.72
C ILE A 163 2.02 -22.28 0.67
N SER A 164 2.07 -23.53 1.12
CA SER A 164 0.92 -24.43 1.26
C SER A 164 0.57 -24.70 2.73
N SER A 165 1.51 -24.47 3.65
CA SER A 165 1.30 -24.58 5.10
C SER A 165 2.13 -23.51 5.82
N MET A 166 1.77 -23.20 7.07
CA MET A 166 2.61 -22.42 7.96
C MET A 166 3.94 -23.13 8.27
N ASP A 167 4.01 -24.45 8.13
CA ASP A 167 5.23 -25.25 8.30
C ASP A 167 6.27 -25.01 7.20
N ASP A 168 5.89 -24.32 6.11
CA ASP A 168 6.82 -23.92 5.06
C ASP A 168 7.76 -22.77 5.48
N LEU A 169 7.46 -22.13 6.62
CA LEU A 169 8.17 -20.97 7.11
C LEU A 169 9.35 -21.37 8.01
N ILE A 170 10.47 -20.71 7.80
CA ILE A 170 11.69 -20.81 8.60
C ILE A 170 12.06 -19.44 9.16
N ALA A 171 12.62 -19.41 10.37
CA ALA A 171 13.14 -18.18 10.93
C ALA A 171 14.49 -17.82 10.27
N ASN A 172 14.63 -16.56 9.85
CA ASN A 172 15.93 -16.02 9.44
C ASN A 172 16.74 -15.52 10.65
N SER A 173 17.92 -14.94 10.40
CA SER A 173 18.83 -14.46 11.46
C SER A 173 18.27 -13.34 12.35
N MET A 174 17.09 -12.79 12.02
CA MET A 174 16.39 -11.76 12.80
C MET A 174 15.08 -12.29 13.41
N ASP A 175 14.89 -13.62 13.47
CA ASP A 175 13.67 -14.29 13.94
C ASP A 175 12.40 -13.90 13.17
N ILE A 176 12.57 -13.43 11.93
CA ILE A 176 11.47 -13.17 11.01
C ILE A 176 11.25 -14.45 10.23
N LEU A 177 10.01 -14.93 10.24
CA LEU A 177 9.58 -16.08 9.47
C LEU A 177 9.50 -15.73 7.98
N GLU A 178 10.14 -16.55 7.15
CA GLU A 178 10.15 -16.45 5.70
C GLU A 178 10.05 -17.85 5.08
N PRO A 179 9.51 -18.00 3.86
CA PRO A 179 9.40 -19.32 3.24
C PRO A 179 10.79 -19.89 2.94
N ALA A 180 11.00 -21.18 3.19
CA ALA A 180 12.23 -21.86 2.77
C ALA A 180 12.44 -21.72 1.25
N PRO A 181 13.68 -21.68 0.73
CA PRO A 181 13.93 -21.50 -0.71
C PRO A 181 13.28 -22.56 -1.61
N VAL A 182 13.12 -23.77 -1.08
CA VAL A 182 12.53 -24.93 -1.75
C VAL A 182 11.35 -25.48 -0.93
N ASP A 183 10.49 -26.26 -1.57
CA ASP A 183 9.43 -27.01 -0.92
C ASP A 183 9.97 -28.26 -0.18
N GLN A 184 9.08 -28.98 0.49
CA GLN A 184 9.40 -30.23 1.20
C GLN A 184 9.96 -31.35 0.31
N HIS A 185 9.81 -31.24 -1.01
CA HIS A 185 10.31 -32.19 -2.01
C HIS A 185 11.61 -31.70 -2.69
N GLY A 186 12.14 -30.54 -2.29
CA GLY A 186 13.33 -29.94 -2.87
C GLY A 186 13.10 -29.15 -4.16
N ASN A 187 11.85 -28.93 -4.58
CA ASN A 187 11.55 -28.13 -5.77
C ASN A 187 11.57 -26.63 -5.45
N ALA A 188 11.88 -25.82 -6.45
CA ALA A 188 11.75 -24.37 -6.34
C ALA A 188 10.29 -23.99 -6.09
N ARG A 189 10.05 -23.09 -5.13
CA ARG A 189 8.71 -22.55 -4.86
C ARG A 189 8.27 -21.62 -5.99
N GLU A 190 6.97 -21.63 -6.28
CA GLU A 190 6.36 -20.69 -7.24
C GLU A 190 6.59 -19.25 -6.76
N ASP A 191 7.14 -18.42 -7.64
CA ASP A 191 7.33 -16.99 -7.44
C ASP A 191 6.22 -16.20 -8.14
N VAL A 192 5.66 -15.19 -7.47
CA VAL A 192 4.71 -14.26 -8.05
C VAL A 192 5.21 -13.64 -9.36
N MET A 193 6.51 -13.35 -9.47
CA MET A 193 7.10 -12.76 -10.67
C MET A 193 7.18 -13.73 -11.86
N GLN A 194 6.95 -15.02 -11.63
CA GLN A 194 6.97 -16.10 -12.64
C GLN A 194 5.60 -16.78 -12.80
N ALA A 195 4.60 -16.39 -12.01
CA ALA A 195 3.25 -16.90 -12.05
C ALA A 195 2.59 -16.74 -13.43
N ASN A 196 1.61 -17.59 -13.76
CA ASN A 196 0.83 -17.47 -15.01
C ASN A 196 -0.42 -16.59 -14.88
N ASP A 197 -0.89 -16.36 -13.64
CA ASP A 197 -2.09 -15.56 -13.37
C ASP A 197 -1.76 -14.40 -12.43
N PRO A 198 -2.52 -13.29 -12.48
CA PRO A 198 -2.29 -12.14 -11.63
C PRO A 198 -2.58 -12.40 -10.16
N VAL A 199 -1.94 -11.61 -9.31
CA VAL A 199 -2.27 -11.47 -7.89
C VAL A 199 -3.45 -10.51 -7.78
N ASP A 200 -4.42 -10.89 -6.97
CA ASP A 200 -5.63 -10.10 -6.77
C ASP A 200 -5.44 -9.04 -5.68
N LEU A 201 -4.64 -9.37 -4.66
CA LEU A 201 -4.57 -8.63 -3.41
C LEU A 201 -3.17 -8.72 -2.77
N PHE A 202 -2.63 -7.57 -2.36
CA PHE A 202 -1.50 -7.45 -1.45
C PHE A 202 -1.96 -6.92 -0.10
N LEU A 203 -1.70 -7.67 0.97
CA LEU A 203 -1.76 -7.18 2.34
C LEU A 203 -0.38 -6.60 2.72
N LEU A 204 -0.33 -5.29 2.95
CA LEU A 204 0.90 -4.53 3.07
C LEU A 204 1.13 -4.05 4.52
N PRO A 205 2.35 -4.22 5.05
CA PRO A 205 2.74 -3.63 6.33
C PRO A 205 3.26 -2.20 6.14
N GLY A 206 3.31 -1.46 7.24
CA GLY A 206 3.86 -0.11 7.29
C GLY A 206 4.04 0.38 8.72
N LEU A 207 4.81 1.45 8.89
CA LEU A 207 4.91 2.17 10.15
C LEU A 207 3.82 3.22 10.27
N ALA A 208 3.53 3.96 9.21
CA ALA A 208 2.49 4.98 9.19
C ALA A 208 1.77 5.02 7.84
N PHE A 209 0.53 5.48 7.88
CA PHE A 209 -0.33 5.68 6.73
C PHE A 209 -1.08 7.00 6.87
N ASP A 210 -1.46 7.61 5.75
CA ASP A 210 -2.44 8.69 5.74
C ASP A 210 -3.65 8.32 4.87
N LYS A 211 -4.73 9.11 4.94
CA LYS A 211 -5.98 8.82 4.22
C LYS A 211 -5.88 9.15 2.73
N SER A 212 -4.77 9.75 2.29
CA SER A 212 -4.41 9.89 0.88
C SER A 212 -3.67 8.67 0.31
N GLY A 213 -3.45 7.62 1.12
CA GLY A 213 -2.85 6.36 0.70
C GLY A 213 -1.32 6.36 0.76
N ARG A 214 -0.69 7.40 1.33
CA ARG A 214 0.76 7.40 1.50
C ARG A 214 1.13 6.41 2.57
N ARG A 215 2.24 5.70 2.34
CA ARG A 215 2.73 4.65 3.24
C ARG A 215 4.17 4.93 3.63
N LEU A 216 4.45 4.89 4.93
CA LEU A 216 5.81 4.93 5.45
C LEU A 216 6.28 3.53 5.83
N GLY A 217 7.16 2.94 5.00
CA GLY A 217 7.83 1.68 5.34
C GLY A 217 8.96 1.82 6.37
N ARG A 218 9.61 0.70 6.70
CA ARG A 218 10.72 0.65 7.70
C ARG A 218 12.03 1.29 7.26
N GLY A 219 12.20 1.55 5.96
CA GLY A 219 13.37 2.22 5.38
C GLY A 219 14.15 1.39 4.37
N GLY A 220 13.95 0.08 4.32
CA GLY A 220 14.64 -0.82 3.40
C GLY A 220 14.08 -0.89 1.99
N GLY A 221 13.01 -0.17 1.65
CA GLY A 221 12.48 -0.07 0.28
C GLY A 221 11.93 -1.35 -0.36
N TYR A 222 11.92 -2.50 0.33
CA TYR A 222 11.55 -3.81 -0.23
C TYR A 222 10.20 -3.83 -0.93
N TYR A 223 9.13 -3.38 -0.23
CA TYR A 223 7.79 -3.37 -0.80
C TYR A 223 7.67 -2.41 -1.97
N ASP A 224 8.24 -1.21 -1.87
CA ASP A 224 8.16 -0.23 -2.96
C ASP A 224 8.88 -0.75 -4.22
N THR A 225 10.07 -1.33 -4.05
CA THR A 225 10.83 -1.94 -5.15
C THR A 225 10.11 -3.14 -5.76
N PHE A 226 9.55 -4.03 -4.94
CA PHE A 226 8.82 -5.20 -5.41
C PHE A 226 7.52 -4.80 -6.15
N LEU A 227 6.72 -3.91 -5.54
CA LEU A 227 5.43 -3.50 -6.09
C LEU A 227 5.59 -2.79 -7.44
N ARG A 228 6.58 -1.91 -7.62
CA ARG A 228 6.82 -1.28 -8.93
C ARG A 228 7.12 -2.33 -10.02
N LYS A 229 8.04 -3.26 -9.73
CA LYS A 229 8.38 -4.36 -10.65
C LYS A 229 7.15 -5.21 -10.98
N TYR A 230 6.31 -5.50 -9.98
CA TYR A 230 5.09 -6.26 -10.19
C TYR A 230 4.05 -5.49 -11.02
N GLN A 231 3.88 -4.20 -10.78
CA GLN A 231 2.96 -3.34 -11.54
C GLN A 231 3.39 -3.24 -13.02
N GLU A 232 4.70 -3.14 -13.28
CA GLU A 232 5.29 -3.20 -14.61
C GLU A 232 5.01 -4.54 -15.29
N LEU A 233 5.29 -5.66 -14.61
CA LEU A 233 4.99 -7.01 -15.11
C LEU A 233 3.50 -7.18 -15.42
N ALA A 234 2.62 -6.73 -14.52
CA ALA A 234 1.18 -6.81 -14.72
C ALA A 234 0.74 -5.97 -15.94
N LYS A 235 1.37 -4.82 -16.17
CA LYS A 235 1.11 -4.01 -17.38
C LYS A 235 1.60 -4.72 -18.65
N GLU A 236 2.80 -5.31 -18.63
CA GLU A 236 3.37 -6.05 -19.76
C GLU A 236 2.52 -7.27 -20.14
N ARG A 237 1.88 -7.91 -19.16
CA ARG A 237 1.04 -9.10 -19.33
C ARG A 237 -0.46 -8.80 -19.50
N ASP A 238 -0.84 -7.52 -19.61
CA ASP A 238 -2.24 -7.07 -19.66
C ASP A 238 -3.11 -7.63 -18.51
N TRP A 239 -2.51 -7.67 -17.32
CA TRP A 239 -3.18 -8.12 -16.11
C TRP A 239 -3.85 -6.97 -15.38
N ARG A 240 -4.98 -7.29 -14.75
CA ARG A 240 -5.58 -6.38 -13.76
C ARG A 240 -4.58 -6.14 -12.63
N GLN A 241 -4.36 -4.87 -12.29
CA GLN A 241 -3.53 -4.49 -11.16
C GLN A 241 -4.12 -5.03 -9.83
N PRO A 242 -3.28 -5.49 -8.90
CA PRO A 242 -3.74 -6.02 -7.63
C PRO A 242 -4.36 -4.90 -6.78
N LEU A 243 -5.18 -5.25 -5.79
CA LEU A 243 -5.58 -4.30 -4.75
C LEU A 243 -4.46 -4.21 -3.69
N LEU A 244 -3.98 -3.01 -3.41
CA LEU A 244 -2.97 -2.76 -2.38
C LEU A 244 -3.65 -2.35 -1.07
N VAL A 245 -3.73 -3.26 -0.11
CA VAL A 245 -4.45 -3.06 1.16
C VAL A 245 -3.46 -2.94 2.31
N ALA A 246 -3.44 -1.79 2.97
CA ALA A 246 -2.70 -1.58 4.21
C ALA A 246 -3.49 -2.05 5.42
N LEU A 247 -2.84 -2.80 6.31
CA LEU A 247 -3.37 -3.09 7.65
C LEU A 247 -2.70 -2.15 8.66
N SER A 248 -3.51 -1.44 9.45
CA SER A 248 -3.03 -0.36 10.30
C SER A 248 -3.74 -0.31 11.64
N TYR A 249 -2.97 -0.22 12.72
CA TYR A 249 -3.50 0.23 14.01
C TYR A 249 -3.98 1.69 13.91
N SER A 250 -4.87 2.11 14.81
CA SER A 250 -5.42 3.48 14.81
C SER A 250 -4.31 4.53 14.93
N LEU A 251 -3.30 4.28 15.78
CA LEU A 251 -2.18 5.20 16.02
C LEU A 251 -1.22 5.37 14.83
N GLN A 252 -1.28 4.47 13.85
CA GLN A 252 -0.42 4.52 12.66
C GLN A 252 -1.02 5.40 11.56
N ILE A 253 -2.30 5.75 11.67
CA ILE A 253 -2.97 6.70 10.78
C ILE A 253 -2.64 8.11 11.27
N ILE A 254 -1.94 8.87 10.44
CA ILE A 254 -1.54 10.25 10.73
C ILE A 254 -2.21 11.23 9.77
N ASP A 255 -2.05 12.52 10.03
CA ASP A 255 -2.65 13.58 9.23
C ASP A 255 -2.23 13.52 7.76
N ASP A 256 -3.17 13.84 6.87
CA ASP A 256 -2.94 13.86 5.43
C ASP A 256 -1.80 14.83 5.08
N GLY A 257 -0.86 14.35 4.27
CA GLY A 257 0.29 15.14 3.88
C GLY A 257 1.48 15.07 4.84
N ALA A 258 1.31 14.52 6.04
CA ALA A 258 2.40 14.40 7.02
C ALA A 258 3.45 13.35 6.64
N ILE A 259 3.12 12.40 5.74
CA ILE A 259 4.08 11.45 5.18
C ILE A 259 4.75 12.10 3.97
N PRO A 260 6.06 12.45 4.07
CA PRO A 260 6.80 12.92 2.91
C PRO A 260 7.05 11.75 1.96
N VAL A 261 6.91 11.99 0.66
CA VAL A 261 6.97 10.96 -0.39
C VAL A 261 7.97 11.34 -1.48
N THR A 262 8.46 10.32 -2.16
CA THR A 262 9.31 10.35 -3.34
C THR A 262 8.57 9.67 -4.48
N LEU A 263 9.06 9.83 -5.72
CA LEU A 263 8.49 9.14 -6.89
C LEU A 263 8.56 7.61 -6.79
N ASN A 264 9.39 7.09 -5.89
CA ASN A 264 9.55 5.65 -5.68
C ASN A 264 8.54 5.08 -4.70
N ASP A 265 7.88 5.88 -3.85
CA ASP A 265 6.95 5.33 -2.87
C ASP A 265 5.64 4.91 -3.55
N VAL A 266 5.22 3.67 -3.33
CA VAL A 266 3.97 3.16 -3.91
C VAL A 266 2.82 3.41 -2.92
N PRO A 267 1.79 4.18 -3.30
CA PRO A 267 0.63 4.41 -2.45
C PRO A 267 -0.22 3.15 -2.33
N VAL A 268 -1.01 3.07 -1.27
CA VAL A 268 -1.99 1.99 -1.06
C VAL A 268 -3.36 2.39 -1.58
N ASP A 269 -4.14 1.40 -1.98
CA ASP A 269 -5.50 1.58 -2.50
C ASP A 269 -6.56 1.60 -1.39
N VAL A 270 -6.31 0.86 -0.31
CA VAL A 270 -7.23 0.69 0.82
C VAL A 270 -6.46 0.73 2.13
N LEU A 271 -7.03 1.38 3.13
CA LEU A 271 -6.56 1.34 4.51
C LEU A 271 -7.59 0.63 5.38
N VAL A 272 -7.19 -0.45 6.03
CA VAL A 272 -8.02 -1.17 7.02
C VAL A 272 -7.50 -0.87 8.41
N SER A 273 -8.40 -0.46 9.28
CA SER A 273 -8.15 -0.14 10.68
C SER A 273 -9.32 -0.61 11.54
N PRO A 274 -9.22 -0.56 12.88
CA PRO A 274 -10.33 -0.93 13.75
C PRO A 274 -11.59 -0.07 13.53
N ALA A 275 -11.41 1.18 13.05
CA ALA A 275 -12.52 2.08 12.74
C ALA A 275 -13.27 1.70 11.44
N GLY A 276 -12.71 0.79 10.63
CA GLY A 276 -13.31 0.33 9.38
C GLY A 276 -12.34 0.28 8.21
N VAL A 277 -12.93 0.15 7.02
CA VAL A 277 -12.24 0.05 5.73
C VAL A 277 -12.39 1.37 4.98
N ILE A 278 -11.27 1.98 4.59
CA ILE A 278 -11.21 3.24 3.86
C ILE A 278 -10.69 2.95 2.44
N PRO A 279 -11.55 2.94 1.41
CA PRO A 279 -11.09 2.93 0.02
C PRO A 279 -10.52 4.31 -0.35
N ILE A 280 -9.37 4.34 -1.01
CA ILE A 280 -8.60 5.56 -1.31
C ILE A 280 -8.49 5.79 -2.81
N SER A 281 -8.10 4.75 -3.57
CA SER A 281 -7.93 4.87 -5.02
C SER A 281 -9.22 4.58 -5.78
N GLN A 282 -9.31 5.06 -7.03
CA GLN A 282 -10.43 4.71 -7.91
C GLN A 282 -10.53 3.19 -8.13
N ALA A 283 -9.40 2.48 -8.17
CA ALA A 283 -9.38 1.03 -8.30
C ALA A 283 -10.01 0.34 -7.07
N ALA A 284 -9.80 0.89 -5.87
CA ALA A 284 -10.51 0.45 -4.68
C ALA A 284 -12.00 0.75 -4.78
N LEU A 285 -12.41 2.00 -5.03
CA LEU A 285 -13.83 2.38 -5.12
C LEU A 285 -14.61 1.47 -6.08
N ASN A 286 -14.05 1.24 -7.27
CA ASN A 286 -14.66 0.34 -8.26
C ASN A 286 -14.82 -1.11 -7.76
N ARG A 287 -13.93 -1.62 -6.87
CA ARG A 287 -14.07 -2.96 -6.29
C ARG A 287 -15.08 -3.02 -5.15
N PHE A 288 -15.39 -1.89 -4.51
CA PHE A 288 -16.35 -1.81 -3.42
C PHE A 288 -17.77 -1.53 -3.95
N ASP A 289 -17.89 -0.82 -5.07
CA ASP A 289 -19.17 -0.49 -5.71
C ASP A 289 -19.81 -1.65 -6.50
N ILE A 290 -19.07 -2.74 -6.79
CA ILE A 290 -19.60 -3.94 -7.47
C ILE A 290 -20.49 -4.80 -6.52
N GLY A 291 -20.80 -4.29 -5.31
CA GLY A 291 -21.69 -4.92 -4.34
C GLY A 291 -23.16 -4.48 -4.39
N LEU A 292 -23.62 -3.81 -5.45
CA LEU A 292 -25.02 -3.38 -5.65
C LEU A 292 -25.72 -4.12 -6.79
#